data_AF-K1RWF5-F1
#
_entry.id   AF-K1RWF5-F1
#
_cell.length_a   1.000
_cell.length_b   1.000
_cell.length_c   1.000
_cell.angle_alpha   90.00
_cell.angle_beta   90.00
_cell.angle_gamma   90.00
#
_symmetry.space_group_name_H-M   'P 1'
#
loop_
_entity.id
_entity.type
_entity.pdbx_description
1 polymer ?
#
loop_
_entity_poly.entity_id
_entity_poly.type
_entity_poly.pdbx_seq_one_letter_code
_entity_poly.pdbx_strand_id
1 'polypeptide(L)'
;MKAAILVVLILLVLCYGFWAVLYWRRITSAVEESRVEDSPPLSRRSIVGKSLYVLPSRRQPTPTTATRSETEKWEEKADIFAPEKQTEHPRQIPPEKLDAVFGTPPADESNEPDPEGVPFGESAASDYEADMDQEMDREEDEENESQPPAGRLLAKGVQFEQIGEAYRTVAHEATPGEKKKQRVGRTLVELEQTDMFEAIVSASPEGADKVYDLMNFYLKAYYRRIAERAAESPPPQVSAPEDFDVQNYV
;
A
#
# COMPACT_ATOMS: atom_id res chain seq x y z
N MET A 1 15.41 -48.67 37.79
CA MET A 1 14.27 -47.92 37.20
C MET A 1 14.61 -46.45 36.91
N LYS A 2 15.11 -45.67 37.89
CA LYS A 2 15.42 -44.23 37.69
C LYS A 2 16.45 -43.94 36.59
N ALA A 3 17.53 -44.73 36.51
CA ALA A 3 18.55 -44.58 35.46
C ALA A 3 18.01 -44.88 34.05
N ALA A 4 17.13 -45.89 33.92
CA ALA A 4 16.49 -46.20 32.63
C ALA A 4 15.55 -45.08 32.18
N ILE A 5 14.82 -44.45 33.11
CA ILE A 5 13.94 -43.32 32.81
C ILE A 5 14.75 -42.10 32.32
N LEU A 6 15.91 -41.82 32.94
CA LEU A 6 16.78 -40.73 32.49
C LEU A 6 17.33 -40.97 31.07
N VAL A 7 17.71 -42.21 30.73
CA VAL A 7 18.17 -42.55 29.37
C VAL A 7 17.05 -42.37 28.34
N VAL A 8 15.82 -42.76 28.67
CA VAL A 8 14.65 -42.57 27.79
C VAL A 8 14.34 -41.08 27.58
N LEU A 9 14.41 -40.26 28.64
CA LEU A 9 14.19 -38.81 28.52
C LEU A 9 15.26 -38.14 27.66
N ILE A 10 16.53 -38.54 27.79
CA ILE A 10 17.62 -38.03 26.95
C ILE A 10 17.38 -38.40 25.47
N LEU A 11 16.97 -39.64 25.18
CA LEU A 11 16.63 -40.06 23.82
C LEU A 11 15.45 -39.27 23.24
N LEU A 12 14.43 -38.97 24.05
CA LEU A 12 13.29 -38.15 23.63
C LEU A 12 13.71 -36.71 23.28
N VAL A 13 14.57 -36.10 24.08
CA VAL A 13 15.10 -34.75 23.81
C VAL A 13 15.93 -34.72 22.53
N LEU A 14 16.78 -35.73 22.30
CA LEU A 14 17.57 -35.83 21.08
C LEU A 14 16.68 -36.05 19.84
N CYS A 15 15.67 -36.90 19.96
CA CYS A 15 14.72 -37.16 18.89
C CYS A 15 13.89 -35.91 18.55
N TYR A 16 13.42 -35.19 19.57
CA TYR A 16 12.68 -33.94 19.40
C TYR A 16 13.55 -32.84 18.79
N GLY A 17 14.81 -32.71 19.23
CA GLY A 17 15.77 -31.76 18.65
C GLY A 17 16.02 -32.05 17.17
N PHE A 18 16.22 -33.32 16.81
CA PHE A 18 16.39 -33.73 15.41
C PHE A 18 15.12 -33.45 14.57
N TRP A 19 13.94 -33.75 15.12
CA TRP A 19 12.68 -33.43 14.47
C TRP A 19 12.47 -31.92 14.28
N ALA A 20 12.80 -31.09 15.29
CA ALA A 20 12.71 -29.64 15.21
C ALA A 20 13.66 -29.04 14.16
N VAL A 21 14.88 -29.59 14.03
CA VAL A 21 15.83 -29.18 12.99
C VAL A 21 15.31 -29.54 11.60
N LEU A 22 14.75 -30.75 11.42
CA LEU A 22 14.15 -31.14 10.14
C LEU A 22 12.90 -30.32 9.80
N TYR A 23 12.09 -30.00 10.81
CA TYR A 23 10.91 -29.15 10.65
C TYR A 23 11.29 -27.73 10.24
N TRP A 24 12.29 -27.12 10.89
CA TRP A 24 12.81 -25.83 10.47
C TRP A 24 13.44 -25.88 9.08
N ARG A 25 14.22 -26.92 8.77
CA ARG A 25 14.77 -27.12 7.42
C ARG A 25 13.68 -27.22 6.36
N ARG A 26 12.59 -27.93 6.65
CA ARG A 26 11.45 -28.05 5.74
C ARG A 26 10.74 -26.71 5.54
N ILE A 27 10.58 -25.91 6.60
CA ILE A 27 10.01 -24.55 6.49
C ILE A 27 10.93 -23.63 5.70
N THR A 28 12.25 -23.70 5.90
CA THR A 28 13.20 -22.89 5.13
C THR A 28 13.32 -23.36 3.68
N SER A 29 13.24 -24.67 3.42
CA SER A 29 13.23 -25.22 2.05
C SER A 29 11.93 -24.90 1.33
N ALA A 30 10.77 -24.86 1.98
CA ALA A 30 9.53 -24.38 1.35
C ALA A 30 9.57 -22.88 0.99
N VAL A 31 10.44 -22.11 1.65
CA VAL A 31 10.73 -20.70 1.32
C VAL A 31 11.81 -20.58 0.21
N GLU A 32 12.61 -21.64 -0.03
CA GLU A 32 13.59 -21.73 -1.12
C GLU A 32 13.07 -22.45 -2.38
N GLU A 33 12.08 -23.34 -2.27
CA GLU A 33 11.46 -24.07 -3.38
C GLU A 33 10.56 -23.17 -4.25
N SER A 34 10.25 -21.95 -3.79
CA SER A 34 9.68 -20.90 -4.64
C SER A 34 10.74 -20.10 -5.40
N ARG A 35 12.04 -20.46 -5.30
CA ARG A 35 13.14 -19.70 -5.91
C ARG A 35 14.14 -20.48 -6.75
N VAL A 36 13.99 -21.79 -6.90
CA VAL A 36 14.79 -22.56 -7.86
C VAL A 36 13.93 -23.66 -8.48
N GLU A 37 13.08 -23.30 -9.45
CA GLU A 37 12.80 -24.20 -10.56
C GLU A 37 13.82 -23.93 -11.68
N ASP A 38 14.64 -24.95 -11.92
CA ASP A 38 15.55 -25.04 -13.05
C ASP A 38 14.77 -24.97 -14.37
N SER A 39 14.87 -23.83 -15.07
CA SER A 39 14.49 -23.73 -16.47
C SER A 39 15.57 -24.42 -17.33
N PRO A 40 15.22 -25.29 -18.31
CA PRO A 40 16.21 -25.86 -19.22
C PRO A 40 16.84 -24.76 -20.09
N PRO A 41 18.09 -24.93 -20.60
CA PRO A 41 18.79 -23.85 -21.29
C PRO A 41 18.03 -23.47 -22.57
N LEU A 42 17.48 -22.25 -22.57
CA LEU A 42 16.83 -21.65 -23.72
C LEU A 42 17.84 -21.49 -24.86
N SER A 43 17.83 -22.47 -25.76
CA SER A 43 18.36 -22.32 -27.10
C SER A 43 17.76 -21.05 -27.72
N ARG A 44 18.64 -20.22 -28.29
CA ARG A 44 18.36 -18.90 -28.88
C ARG A 44 17.16 -18.95 -29.82
N ARG A 45 15.96 -18.71 -29.30
CA ARG A 45 14.78 -18.38 -30.12
C ARG A 45 14.90 -16.92 -30.51
N SER A 46 14.95 -16.68 -31.82
CA SER A 46 14.96 -15.35 -32.39
C SER A 46 13.69 -14.60 -31.98
N ILE A 47 13.85 -13.56 -31.17
CA ILE A 47 12.79 -12.60 -30.83
C ILE A 47 12.22 -12.04 -32.14
N VAL A 48 10.98 -12.39 -32.45
CA VAL A 48 10.20 -11.78 -33.52
C VAL A 48 9.75 -10.42 -32.98
N GLY A 49 10.11 -9.34 -33.68
CA GLY A 49 9.82 -7.96 -33.24
C GLY A 49 11.04 -7.12 -32.88
N LYS A 50 12.18 -7.26 -33.59
CA LYS A 50 13.26 -6.26 -33.52
C LYS A 50 12.78 -4.96 -34.18
N SER A 51 12.11 -4.10 -33.43
CA SER A 51 11.81 -2.74 -33.89
C SER A 51 13.13 -1.96 -33.98
N LEU A 52 13.44 -1.44 -35.16
CA LEU A 52 14.61 -0.58 -35.42
C LEU A 52 14.34 0.86 -34.98
N TYR A 53 13.64 1.06 -33.86
CA TYR A 53 13.32 2.40 -33.37
C TYR A 53 14.48 2.94 -32.54
N VAL A 54 15.24 3.86 -33.14
CA VAL A 54 16.24 4.66 -32.44
C VAL A 54 15.52 5.91 -31.91
N LEU A 55 15.39 6.05 -30.59
CA LEU A 55 14.88 7.29 -30.01
C LEU A 55 15.83 8.45 -30.37
N PRO A 56 15.37 9.55 -30.98
CA PRO A 56 16.20 10.73 -31.14
C PRO A 56 16.54 11.28 -29.76
N SER A 57 17.80 11.69 -29.56
CA SER A 57 18.25 12.29 -28.30
C SER A 57 17.31 13.44 -27.90
N ARG A 58 16.64 13.24 -26.76
CA ARG A 58 15.72 14.19 -26.14
C ARG A 58 16.41 15.54 -25.98
N ARG A 59 16.13 16.49 -26.87
CA ARG A 59 16.51 17.89 -26.68
C ARG A 59 15.71 18.40 -25.48
N GLN A 60 16.37 18.61 -24.36
CA GLN A 60 15.78 19.35 -23.25
C GLN A 60 15.50 20.77 -23.76
N PRO A 61 14.26 21.29 -23.68
CA PRO A 61 14.01 22.68 -23.97
C PRO A 61 14.72 23.56 -22.94
N THR A 62 15.40 24.58 -23.43
CA THR A 62 16.08 25.60 -22.63
C THR A 62 15.11 26.25 -21.65
N PRO A 63 15.42 26.36 -20.34
CA PRO A 63 14.52 27.00 -19.40
C PRO A 63 14.35 28.48 -19.77
N THR A 64 13.10 28.90 -19.99
CA THR A 64 12.77 30.32 -20.15
C THR A 64 12.82 30.98 -18.77
N THR A 65 13.65 31.99 -18.63
CA THR A 65 13.76 32.84 -17.43
C THR A 65 12.42 33.51 -17.13
N ALA A 66 11.99 33.46 -15.87
CA ALA A 66 10.74 34.06 -15.42
C ALA A 66 10.72 35.58 -15.64
N THR A 67 9.87 36.04 -16.56
CA THR A 67 9.48 37.45 -16.66
C THR A 67 8.63 37.78 -15.44
N ARG A 68 9.10 38.75 -14.65
CA ARG A 68 8.38 39.38 -13.54
C ARG A 68 7.04 39.91 -14.03
N SER A 69 5.93 39.37 -13.53
CA SER A 69 4.60 39.93 -13.74
C SER A 69 4.49 41.28 -13.04
N GLU A 70 4.15 42.31 -13.80
CA GLU A 70 3.75 43.62 -13.31
C GLU A 70 2.41 43.53 -12.58
N THR A 71 2.26 44.43 -11.61
CA THR A 71 1.10 44.56 -10.73
C THR A 71 -0.14 44.94 -11.53
N GLU A 72 -0.95 43.96 -11.91
CA GLU A 72 -2.28 44.22 -12.48
C GLU A 72 -3.35 44.24 -11.38
N LYS A 73 -4.05 45.37 -11.41
CA LYS A 73 -5.17 45.85 -10.60
C LYS A 73 -6.25 44.78 -10.41
N TRP A 74 -6.55 44.48 -9.15
CA TRP A 74 -7.72 43.71 -8.74
C TRP A 74 -9.00 44.48 -9.09
N GLU A 75 -9.69 44.06 -10.14
CA GLU A 75 -11.10 44.39 -10.33
C GLU A 75 -11.94 43.28 -9.72
N GLU A 76 -12.70 43.66 -8.71
CA GLU A 76 -13.63 42.87 -7.91
C GLU A 76 -14.60 42.10 -8.82
N LYS A 77 -14.37 40.80 -8.97
CA LYS A 77 -15.32 39.92 -9.65
C LYS A 77 -16.52 39.71 -8.73
N ALA A 78 -17.71 40.03 -9.25
CA ALA A 78 -18.98 39.83 -8.57
C ALA A 78 -19.13 38.36 -8.10
N ASP A 79 -19.72 38.20 -6.93
CA ASP A 79 -20.04 36.92 -6.30
C ASP A 79 -20.90 36.06 -7.23
N ILE A 80 -20.35 34.92 -7.66
CA ILE A 80 -21.00 33.95 -8.58
C ILE A 80 -21.86 32.96 -7.79
N PHE A 81 -21.81 32.99 -6.46
CA PHE A 81 -22.60 32.07 -5.64
C PHE A 81 -24.01 32.62 -5.39
N ALA A 82 -25.01 31.81 -5.75
CA ALA A 82 -26.40 32.09 -5.40
C ALA A 82 -26.55 32.05 -3.87
N PRO A 83 -27.25 33.01 -3.24
CA PRO A 83 -27.45 33.00 -1.80
C PRO A 83 -28.22 31.75 -1.38
N GLU A 84 -27.79 31.19 -0.26
CA GLU A 84 -28.31 29.96 0.33
C GLU A 84 -29.82 30.06 0.58
N LYS A 85 -30.62 29.53 -0.36
CA LYS A 85 -32.02 29.24 -0.10
C LYS A 85 -32.05 28.06 0.84
N GLN A 86 -32.32 28.34 2.12
CA GLN A 86 -32.69 27.35 3.13
C GLN A 86 -33.84 26.51 2.57
N THR A 87 -33.48 25.39 1.97
CA THR A 87 -34.42 24.39 1.48
C THR A 87 -34.31 23.30 2.52
N GLU A 88 -35.11 23.41 3.58
CA GLU A 88 -35.36 22.29 4.47
C GLU A 88 -35.67 21.08 3.60
N HIS A 89 -34.89 20.03 3.83
CA HIS A 89 -34.72 18.85 2.99
C HIS A 89 -35.96 18.48 2.15
N PRO A 90 -35.96 18.72 0.81
CA PRO A 90 -37.08 18.37 -0.08
C PRO A 90 -37.33 16.86 -0.21
N ARG A 91 -36.66 16.03 0.60
CA ARG A 91 -36.80 14.57 0.66
C ARG A 91 -37.65 14.08 1.85
N GLN A 92 -38.07 14.94 2.77
CA GLN A 92 -39.00 14.53 3.82
C GLN A 92 -40.43 14.67 3.33
N ILE A 93 -41.05 13.52 3.02
CA ILE A 93 -42.46 13.45 2.70
C ILE A 93 -43.22 13.76 4.00
N PRO A 94 -44.10 14.78 4.03
CA PRO A 94 -44.86 15.10 5.23
C PRO A 94 -45.72 13.90 5.65
N PRO A 95 -45.92 13.66 6.95
CA PRO A 95 -46.56 12.43 7.46
C PRO A 95 -47.96 12.22 6.90
N GLU A 96 -48.69 13.30 6.58
CA GLU A 96 -50.01 13.29 5.95
C GLU A 96 -50.01 12.71 4.52
N LYS A 97 -48.85 12.62 3.85
CA LYS A 97 -48.68 12.08 2.50
C LYS A 97 -47.99 10.72 2.45
N LEU A 98 -47.59 10.15 3.60
CA LEU A 98 -46.99 8.82 3.65
C LEU A 98 -48.01 7.73 3.26
N ASP A 99 -49.24 7.85 3.75
CA ASP A 99 -50.32 6.90 3.45
C ASP A 99 -50.70 6.86 1.96
N ALA A 100 -50.47 7.94 1.22
CA ALA A 100 -50.72 8.00 -0.23
C ALA A 100 -49.62 7.30 -1.05
N VAL A 101 -48.39 7.22 -0.52
CA VAL A 101 -47.25 6.56 -1.19
C VAL A 101 -47.26 5.05 -0.94
N PHE A 102 -47.73 4.63 0.24
CA PHE A 102 -47.87 3.21 0.59
C PHE A 102 -49.29 2.68 0.42
N GLY A 103 -50.19 3.49 -0.13
CA GLY A 103 -51.59 3.15 -0.40
C GLY A 103 -51.75 2.23 -1.62
N THR A 104 -53.02 1.90 -1.92
CA THR A 104 -53.38 1.06 -3.06
C THR A 104 -52.92 1.71 -4.37
N PRO A 105 -52.16 1.02 -5.23
CA PRO A 105 -51.72 1.55 -6.51
C PRO A 105 -52.90 1.96 -7.40
N PRO A 106 -52.74 2.96 -8.28
CA PRO A 106 -53.78 3.39 -9.19
C PRO A 106 -54.22 2.23 -10.08
N ALA A 107 -55.50 2.22 -10.48
CA ALA A 107 -56.16 1.09 -11.13
C ALA A 107 -55.58 0.72 -12.52
N ASP A 108 -54.62 1.49 -13.03
CA ASP A 108 -53.88 1.25 -14.27
C ASP A 108 -52.54 0.52 -14.08
N GLU A 109 -52.02 0.43 -12.85
CA GLU A 109 -50.78 -0.29 -12.52
C GLU A 109 -51.10 -1.56 -11.73
N SER A 110 -51.28 -2.67 -12.45
CA SER A 110 -51.44 -4.00 -11.86
C SER A 110 -50.10 -4.49 -11.31
N ASN A 111 -49.97 -4.59 -10.00
CA ASN A 111 -48.84 -5.26 -9.33
C ASN A 111 -49.10 -6.78 -9.25
N GLU A 112 -49.48 -7.39 -10.37
CA GLU A 112 -49.54 -8.84 -10.45
C GLU A 112 -48.11 -9.38 -10.38
N PRO A 113 -47.82 -10.36 -9.49
CA PRO A 113 -46.53 -11.03 -9.52
C PRO A 113 -46.33 -11.63 -10.91
N ASP A 114 -45.14 -11.43 -11.48
CA ASP A 114 -44.79 -12.03 -12.77
C ASP A 114 -45.19 -13.52 -12.77
N PRO A 115 -45.80 -14.02 -13.86
CA PRO A 115 -46.27 -15.40 -13.89
C PRO A 115 -45.09 -16.35 -13.62
N GLU A 116 -45.14 -17.04 -12.48
CA GLU A 116 -44.16 -18.07 -12.13
C GLU A 116 -44.14 -19.14 -13.23
N GLY A 117 -43.01 -19.25 -13.93
CA GLY A 117 -42.82 -20.26 -14.98
C GLY A 117 -42.57 -19.73 -16.38
N VAL A 118 -42.22 -18.44 -16.56
CA VAL A 118 -41.47 -18.06 -17.76
C VAL A 118 -40.17 -18.87 -17.73
N PRO A 119 -39.94 -19.82 -18.66
CA PRO A 119 -38.63 -20.42 -18.76
C PRO A 119 -37.71 -19.25 -19.05
N PHE A 120 -36.69 -19.04 -18.21
CA PHE A 120 -35.54 -18.27 -18.64
C PHE A 120 -35.14 -18.88 -19.97
N GLY A 121 -35.42 -18.18 -21.07
CA GLY A 121 -34.84 -18.54 -22.33
C GLY A 121 -33.36 -18.46 -22.05
N GLU A 122 -32.68 -19.62 -22.04
CA GLU A 122 -31.26 -19.69 -22.36
C GLU A 122 -31.15 -19.13 -23.78
N SER A 123 -31.24 -17.80 -23.87
CA SER A 123 -30.73 -17.03 -24.98
C SER A 123 -29.26 -17.38 -24.97
N ALA A 124 -28.89 -18.30 -25.87
CA ALA A 124 -27.55 -18.78 -26.11
C ALA A 124 -26.55 -17.68 -25.74
N ALA A 125 -25.69 -17.98 -24.75
CA ALA A 125 -24.60 -17.17 -24.22
C ALA A 125 -24.52 -15.84 -24.97
N SER A 126 -25.22 -14.83 -24.44
CA SER A 126 -25.18 -13.50 -25.04
C SER A 126 -23.72 -13.12 -25.18
N ASP A 127 -23.39 -12.38 -26.24
CA ASP A 127 -22.03 -11.88 -26.48
C ASP A 127 -21.41 -11.22 -25.22
N TYR A 128 -22.25 -10.80 -24.26
CA TYR A 128 -21.87 -10.34 -22.93
C TYR A 128 -21.05 -11.33 -22.08
N GLU A 129 -21.38 -12.62 -22.08
CA GLU A 129 -20.61 -13.63 -21.30
C GLU A 129 -19.28 -13.93 -21.99
N ALA A 130 -19.30 -14.03 -23.33
CA ALA A 130 -18.10 -14.20 -24.13
C ALA A 130 -17.18 -12.97 -24.09
N ASP A 131 -17.75 -11.76 -24.02
CA ASP A 131 -17.01 -10.50 -23.89
C ASP A 131 -16.35 -10.41 -22.50
N MET A 132 -17.06 -10.81 -21.43
CA MET A 132 -16.51 -10.87 -20.08
C MET A 132 -15.36 -11.87 -19.97
N ASP A 133 -15.50 -13.07 -20.53
CA ASP A 133 -14.43 -14.07 -20.54
C ASP A 133 -13.21 -13.58 -21.34
N GLN A 134 -13.44 -12.89 -22.46
CA GLN A 134 -12.37 -12.33 -23.28
C GLN A 134 -11.74 -11.06 -22.70
N GLU A 135 -12.42 -10.35 -21.79
CA GLU A 135 -11.86 -9.23 -21.02
C GLU A 135 -11.02 -9.76 -19.86
N MET A 136 -11.49 -10.80 -19.16
CA MET A 136 -10.70 -11.54 -18.14
C MET A 136 -9.41 -12.14 -18.72
N ASP A 137 -9.49 -12.79 -19.89
CA ASP A 137 -8.31 -13.36 -20.57
C ASP A 137 -7.32 -12.28 -21.06
N ARG A 138 -7.77 -11.04 -21.28
CA ARG A 138 -6.90 -9.89 -21.63
C ARG A 138 -6.28 -9.23 -20.41
N GLU A 139 -6.98 -9.24 -19.27
CA GLU A 139 -6.49 -8.69 -18.01
C GLU A 139 -5.43 -9.61 -17.36
N GLU A 140 -5.51 -10.94 -17.52
CA GLU A 140 -4.47 -11.89 -17.05
C GLU A 140 -3.10 -11.65 -17.71
N ASP A 141 -3.08 -11.20 -18.98
CA ASP A 141 -1.83 -10.84 -19.68
C ASP A 141 -1.29 -9.44 -19.29
N GLU A 142 -2.09 -8.62 -18.61
CA GLU A 142 -1.72 -7.26 -18.12
C GLU A 142 -1.35 -7.23 -16.62
N GLU A 143 -1.43 -8.35 -15.88
CA GLU A 143 -1.07 -8.40 -14.45
C GLU A 143 0.42 -8.15 -14.14
N ASN A 144 1.29 -8.12 -15.17
CA ASN A 144 2.71 -7.82 -15.00
C ASN A 144 3.02 -6.30 -14.91
N GLU A 145 2.02 -5.41 -14.98
CA GLU A 145 2.20 -3.97 -14.74
C GLU A 145 1.97 -3.55 -13.27
N SER A 146 2.03 -4.49 -12.33
CA SER A 146 1.96 -4.21 -10.88
C SER A 146 3.18 -3.46 -10.31
N GLN A 147 4.14 -3.07 -11.15
CA GLN A 147 5.26 -2.24 -10.74
C GLN A 147 4.88 -0.75 -10.85
N PRO A 148 4.77 0.00 -9.73
CA PRO A 148 4.44 1.41 -9.82
C PRO A 148 5.48 2.16 -10.66
N PRO A 149 5.04 3.21 -11.38
CA PRO A 149 5.92 3.98 -12.23
C PRO A 149 7.14 4.45 -11.44
N ALA A 150 8.33 4.32 -12.05
CA ALA A 150 9.61 4.63 -11.42
C ALA A 150 9.56 6.01 -10.72
N GLY A 151 9.66 6.00 -9.39
CA GLY A 151 9.57 7.20 -8.54
C GLY A 151 8.30 7.28 -7.68
N ARG A 152 7.30 6.41 -7.86
CA ARG A 152 6.19 6.26 -6.90
C ARG A 152 6.46 5.07 -5.99
N LEU A 153 6.61 5.36 -4.69
CA LEU A 153 6.71 4.34 -3.66
C LEU A 153 5.38 3.56 -3.66
N LEU A 154 5.44 2.23 -3.75
CA LEU A 154 4.31 1.35 -3.37
C LEU A 154 3.74 1.88 -2.05
N ALA A 155 2.42 1.91 -1.91
CA ALA A 155 1.78 2.29 -0.65
C ALA A 155 2.36 1.42 0.48
N LYS A 156 3.26 1.97 1.28
CA LYS A 156 3.72 1.35 2.53
C LYS A 156 2.53 1.41 3.47
N GLY A 157 1.71 0.37 3.45
CA GLY A 157 0.46 0.33 4.20
C GLY A 157 0.74 0.35 5.71
N VAL A 158 0.39 1.44 6.36
CA VAL A 158 0.17 1.49 7.81
C VAL A 158 -1.25 1.01 8.11
N GLN A 159 -1.42 0.19 9.15
CA GLN A 159 -2.74 -0.33 9.50
C GLN A 159 -3.57 0.75 10.21
N PHE A 160 -4.90 0.72 10.04
CA PHE A 160 -5.81 1.68 10.68
C PHE A 160 -5.61 1.77 12.21
N GLU A 161 -5.43 0.62 12.89
CA GLU A 161 -5.18 0.58 14.33
C GLU A 161 -3.90 1.33 14.73
N GLN A 162 -2.87 1.26 13.89
CA GLN A 162 -1.59 1.93 14.13
C GLN A 162 -1.71 3.44 13.99
N ILE A 163 -2.48 3.92 13.01
CA ILE A 163 -2.76 5.34 12.83
C ILE A 163 -3.58 5.87 14.02
N GLY A 164 -4.60 5.12 14.44
CA GLY A 164 -5.40 5.46 15.62
C GLY A 164 -4.58 5.45 16.91
N GLU A 165 -3.66 4.51 17.06
CA GLU A 165 -2.72 4.47 18.20
C GLU A 165 -1.81 5.71 18.19
N ALA A 166 -1.22 6.05 17.04
CA ALA A 166 -0.39 7.24 16.89
C ALA A 166 -1.15 8.52 17.28
N TYR A 167 -2.37 8.70 16.75
CA TYR A 167 -3.22 9.83 17.11
C TYR A 167 -3.48 9.90 18.63
N ARG A 168 -3.93 8.80 19.24
CA ARG A 168 -4.21 8.75 20.70
C ARG A 168 -2.97 9.05 21.53
N THR A 169 -1.80 8.58 21.11
CA THR A 169 -0.55 8.86 21.84
C THR A 169 -0.15 10.32 21.78
N VAL A 170 -0.31 10.99 20.64
CA VAL A 170 0.05 12.40 20.49
C VAL A 170 -0.98 13.30 21.18
N ALA A 171 -2.28 12.99 21.03
CA ALA A 171 -3.38 13.79 21.56
C ALA A 171 -3.56 13.66 23.08
N HIS A 172 -3.42 12.45 23.63
CA HIS A 172 -3.87 12.15 25.00
C HIS A 172 -2.76 11.64 25.94
N GLU A 173 -1.63 11.16 25.42
CA GLU A 173 -0.61 10.51 26.25
C GLU A 173 0.57 11.45 26.51
N ALA A 174 0.78 11.80 27.78
CA ALA A 174 1.89 12.68 28.16
C ALA A 174 3.25 11.97 28.09
N THR A 175 3.30 10.69 28.45
CA THR A 175 4.55 9.92 28.55
C THR A 175 4.37 8.49 28.04
N PRO A 176 4.40 8.27 26.71
CA PRO A 176 4.26 6.93 26.15
C PRO A 176 5.42 6.01 26.54
N GLY A 177 5.12 4.74 26.79
CA GLY A 177 6.13 3.73 27.10
C GLY A 177 7.11 3.51 25.93
N GLU A 178 8.33 3.07 26.21
CA GLU A 178 9.42 3.00 25.22
C GLU A 178 9.08 2.15 23.97
N LYS A 179 8.47 0.97 24.18
CA LYS A 179 7.99 0.10 23.09
C LYS A 179 6.94 0.80 22.22
N LYS A 180 6.07 1.60 22.85
CA LYS A 180 5.02 2.35 22.19
C LYS A 180 5.60 3.50 21.39
N LYS A 181 6.55 4.25 21.97
CA LYS A 181 7.35 5.27 21.27
C LYS A 181 8.01 4.72 20.01
N GLN A 182 8.55 3.52 20.07
CA GLN A 182 9.18 2.92 18.90
C GLN A 182 8.17 2.50 17.82
N ARG A 183 6.99 1.98 18.19
CA ARG A 183 5.93 1.62 17.24
C ARG A 183 5.33 2.86 16.58
N VAL A 184 4.94 3.84 17.40
CA VAL A 184 4.35 5.10 16.96
C VAL A 184 5.36 5.92 16.15
N GLY A 185 6.61 6.01 16.61
CA GLY A 185 7.67 6.70 15.87
C GLY A 185 7.88 6.10 14.47
N ARG A 186 7.80 4.77 14.34
CA ARG A 186 7.84 4.11 13.03
C ARG A 186 6.66 4.49 12.15
N THR A 187 5.44 4.43 12.69
CA THR A 187 4.22 4.72 11.93
C THR A 187 4.17 6.18 11.49
N LEU A 188 4.70 7.10 12.31
CA LEU A 188 4.82 8.52 11.97
C LEU A 188 5.81 8.77 10.82
N VAL A 189 6.95 8.08 10.81
CA VAL A 189 7.89 8.14 9.66
C VAL A 189 7.25 7.60 8.38
N GLU A 190 6.47 6.52 8.49
CA GLU A 190 5.76 5.95 7.34
C GLU A 190 4.64 6.87 6.84
N LEU A 191 4.11 7.75 7.70
CA LEU A 191 3.03 8.69 7.39
C LEU A 191 3.49 10.11 7.01
N GLU A 192 4.77 10.48 7.18
CA GLU A 192 5.30 11.86 7.12
C GLU A 192 4.83 12.69 5.89
N GLN A 193 4.56 12.03 4.77
CA GLN A 193 4.12 12.65 3.51
C GLN A 193 2.63 12.44 3.22
N THR A 194 1.78 12.42 4.25
CA THR A 194 0.34 12.20 4.11
C THR A 194 -0.46 13.22 4.91
N ASP A 195 -1.68 13.53 4.46
CA ASP A 195 -2.61 14.42 5.17
C ASP A 195 -2.94 13.90 6.58
N MET A 196 -2.89 12.58 6.77
CA MET A 196 -3.09 11.96 8.09
C MET A 196 -1.98 12.32 9.08
N PHE A 197 -0.74 12.54 8.61
CA PHE A 197 0.33 13.02 9.47
C PHE A 197 0.05 14.45 9.96
N GLU A 198 -0.41 15.34 9.08
CA GLU A 198 -0.80 16.69 9.46
C GLU A 198 -1.98 16.70 10.45
N ALA A 199 -2.95 15.79 10.26
CA ALA A 199 -4.04 15.59 11.21
C ALA A 199 -3.55 15.12 12.60
N ILE A 200 -2.51 14.28 12.65
CA ILE A 200 -1.92 13.83 13.93
C ILE A 200 -1.11 14.96 14.58
N VAL A 201 -0.33 15.71 13.80
CA VAL A 201 0.45 16.87 14.30
C VAL A 201 -0.48 17.95 14.87
N SER A 202 -1.62 18.19 14.23
CA SER A 202 -2.62 19.17 14.68
C SER A 202 -3.51 18.69 15.84
N ALA A 203 -3.40 17.43 16.26
CA ALA A 203 -4.23 16.86 17.32
C ALA A 203 -4.02 17.52 18.70
N SER A 204 -2.89 18.19 18.90
CA SER A 204 -2.51 18.87 20.14
C SER A 204 -1.73 20.15 19.80
N PRO A 205 -1.82 21.23 20.60
CA PRO A 205 -1.00 22.43 20.39
C PRO A 205 0.51 22.15 20.46
N GLU A 206 0.89 21.10 21.19
CA GLU A 206 2.27 20.60 21.31
C GLU A 206 2.53 19.38 20.41
N GLY A 207 1.60 19.08 19.48
CA GLY A 207 1.62 17.86 18.69
C GLY A 207 2.82 17.77 17.75
N ALA A 208 3.28 18.89 17.19
CA ALA A 208 4.47 18.94 16.35
C ALA A 208 5.71 18.45 17.10
N ASP A 209 6.02 19.04 18.26
CA ASP A 209 7.19 18.68 19.06
C ASP A 209 7.13 17.22 19.53
N LYS A 210 5.95 16.76 19.97
CA LYS A 210 5.74 15.36 20.36
C LYS A 210 5.96 14.38 19.21
N VAL A 211 5.45 14.70 18.01
CA VAL A 211 5.61 13.88 16.81
C VAL A 211 7.09 13.81 16.41
N TYR A 212 7.80 14.94 16.43
CA TYR A 212 9.24 14.98 16.17
C TYR A 212 10.03 14.16 17.19
N ASP A 213 9.71 14.25 18.48
CA ASP A 213 10.36 13.47 19.53
C ASP A 213 10.14 11.97 19.35
N LEU A 214 8.92 11.54 19.00
CA LEU A 214 8.58 10.14 18.73
C LEU A 214 9.33 9.60 17.50
N MET A 215 9.37 10.40 16.43
CA MET A 215 10.08 10.06 15.20
C MET A 215 11.59 9.96 15.45
N ASN A 216 12.17 10.95 16.11
CA ASN A 216 13.60 10.95 16.48
C ASN A 216 13.96 9.79 17.39
N PHE A 217 13.09 9.42 18.33
CA PHE A 217 13.28 8.26 19.18
C PHE A 217 13.43 6.97 18.35
N TYR A 218 12.53 6.76 17.37
CA TYR A 218 12.61 5.61 16.46
C TYR A 218 13.87 5.64 15.59
N LEU A 219 14.17 6.78 14.94
CA LEU A 219 15.31 6.91 14.04
C LEU A 219 16.64 6.73 14.78
N LYS A 220 16.78 7.26 16.00
CA LYS A 220 17.98 7.08 16.82
C LYS A 220 18.20 5.60 17.16
N ALA A 221 17.14 4.88 17.52
CA ALA A 221 17.23 3.44 17.75
C ALA A 221 17.57 2.66 16.47
N TYR A 222 17.06 3.09 15.32
CA TYR A 222 17.35 2.50 14.01
C TYR A 222 18.83 2.67 13.63
N TYR A 223 19.35 3.90 13.66
CA TYR A 223 20.75 4.18 13.35
C TYR A 223 21.72 3.52 14.33
N ARG A 224 21.36 3.43 15.61
CA ARG A 224 22.15 2.70 16.60
C ARG A 224 22.31 1.23 16.20
N ARG A 225 21.24 0.54 15.78
CA ARG A 225 21.31 -0.86 15.33
C ARG A 225 22.16 -1.01 14.07
N ILE A 226 22.08 -0.05 13.14
CA ILE A 226 22.93 -0.05 11.94
C ILE A 226 24.41 0.08 12.34
N ALA A 227 24.73 1.01 13.25
CA ALA A 227 26.09 1.21 13.72
C ALA A 227 26.63 -0.01 14.49
N GLU A 228 25.82 -0.64 15.35
CA GLU A 228 26.18 -1.88 16.05
C GLU A 228 26.48 -3.01 15.06
N ARG A 229 25.63 -3.20 14.05
CA ARG A 229 25.85 -4.20 13.00
C ARG A 229 27.10 -3.90 12.16
N ALA A 230 27.35 -2.64 11.86
CA ALA A 230 28.55 -2.21 11.15
C ALA A 230 29.82 -2.45 11.98
N ALA A 231 29.76 -2.26 13.30
CA ALA A 231 30.86 -2.54 14.22
C ALA A 231 31.09 -4.04 14.45
N GLU A 232 30.04 -4.87 14.39
CA GLU A 232 30.14 -6.34 14.45
C GLU A 232 30.63 -6.96 13.14
N SER A 233 30.52 -6.25 12.02
CA SER A 233 31.01 -6.73 10.73
C SER A 233 32.54 -6.58 10.68
N PRO A 234 33.30 -7.65 10.38
CA PRO A 234 34.73 -7.51 10.16
C PRO A 234 34.99 -6.52 9.01
N PRO A 235 36.08 -5.72 9.08
CA PRO A 235 36.43 -4.82 7.98
C PRO A 235 36.51 -5.62 6.68
N PRO A 236 36.13 -5.03 5.54
CA PRO A 236 36.20 -5.70 4.26
C PRO A 236 37.61 -6.26 4.08
N GLN A 237 37.71 -7.59 3.92
CA GLN A 237 39.01 -8.26 3.77
C GLN A 237 39.72 -7.90 2.44
N VAL A 238 39.04 -7.17 1.58
CA VAL A 238 39.55 -6.67 0.32
C VAL A 238 39.59 -5.14 0.41
N SER A 239 40.80 -4.59 0.50
CA SER A 239 41.02 -3.16 0.30
C SER A 239 40.67 -2.81 -1.14
N ALA A 240 40.00 -1.67 -1.34
CA ALA A 240 39.83 -1.13 -2.69
C ALA A 240 41.22 -0.97 -3.35
N PRO A 241 41.38 -1.35 -4.64
CA PRO A 241 42.62 -1.10 -5.36
C PRO A 241 42.99 0.39 -5.29
N GLU A 242 44.26 0.69 -5.01
CA GLU A 242 44.74 2.08 -4.87
C GLU A 242 44.54 2.89 -6.16
N ASP A 243 44.43 2.23 -7.31
CA ASP A 243 44.24 2.84 -8.63
C ASP A 243 42.76 3.10 -9.00
N PHE A 244 41.81 2.81 -8.11
CA PHE A 244 40.39 3.02 -8.39
C PHE A 244 39.98 4.48 -8.16
N ASP A 245 39.90 5.25 -9.25
CA ASP A 245 39.31 6.60 -9.27
C ASP A 245 38.04 6.61 -10.13
N VAL A 246 36.93 7.03 -9.54
CA VAL A 246 35.62 7.15 -10.21
C VAL A 246 35.66 8.21 -11.32
N GLN A 247 36.53 9.21 -11.19
CA GLN A 247 36.70 10.27 -12.20
C GLN A 247 37.31 9.76 -13.51
N ASN A 248 37.96 8.59 -13.51
CA ASN A 248 38.55 8.01 -14.72
C ASN A 248 37.53 7.26 -15.61
N TYR A 249 36.26 7.17 -15.20
CA TYR A 249 35.22 6.39 -15.86
C TYR A 249 33.94 7.19 -16.22
N VAL A 250 34.00 8.53 -16.19
CA VAL A 250 32.90 9.44 -16.57
C VAL A 250 33.17 10.13 -17.90
#